data_AF-A0A831P2M7-F1
#
_entry.id   AF-A0A831P2M7-F1
#
_cell.length_a   1.000
_cell.length_b   1.000
_cell.length_c   1.000
_cell.angle_alpha   90.00
_cell.angle_beta   90.00
_cell.angle_gamma   90.00
#
_symmetry.space_group_name_H-M   'P 1'
#
loop_
_entity.id
_entity.type
_entity.pdbx_description
1 polymer ?
#
loop_
_entity_poly.entity_id
_entity_poly.type
_entity_poly.pdbx_seq_one_letter_code
_entity_poly.pdbx_strand_id
1 'polypeptide(L)' 'RAGPGTKFVCIGNIAQIDTPYLTETTSGLTYVVDRFKGWPHSGHITLLRGERSRLADYASEAL' A
#
# COMPACT_ATOMS: atom_id res chain seq x y z
N ARG A 1 -18.54 2.95 13.41
CA ARG A 1 -19.41 2.32 12.39
C ARG A 1 -19.33 3.18 11.13
N ALA A 2 -19.27 2.56 9.95
CA ALA A 2 -19.33 3.28 8.68
C ALA A 2 -20.79 3.36 8.21
N GLY A 3 -21.19 4.47 7.59
CA GLY A 3 -22.53 4.65 7.05
C GLY A 3 -22.71 3.96 5.69
N PRO A 4 -23.95 3.86 5.18
CA PRO A 4 -24.20 3.42 3.82
C PRO A 4 -23.38 4.24 2.80
N GLY A 5 -22.77 3.56 1.83
CA GLY A 5 -21.97 4.20 0.77
C GLY A 5 -20.54 4.58 1.15
N THR A 6 -20.12 4.45 2.41
CA THR A 6 -18.72 4.68 2.80
C THR A 6 -17.79 3.69 2.10
N LYS A 7 -16.67 4.20 1.59
CA LYS A 7 -15.56 3.40 1.07
C LYS A 7 -14.33 3.65 1.92
N PHE A 8 -13.51 2.60 2.10
CA PHE A 8 -12.21 2.71 2.74
C PHE A 8 -11.12 2.43 1.71
N VAL A 9 -10.08 3.26 1.71
CA VAL A 9 -8.91 3.09 0.84
C VAL A 9 -7.68 3.11 1.73
N CYS A 10 -6.96 1.99 1.78
CA CYS A 10 -5.70 1.86 2.50
C CYS A 10 -4.58 1.93 1.48
N ILE A 11 -3.64 2.86 1.66
CA ILE A 11 -2.51 3.10 0.76
C ILE A 11 -1.25 3.10 1.60
N GLY A 12 -0.17 2.54 1.06
CA GLY A 12 1.16 2.68 1.64
C GLY A 12 2.19 1.86 0.87
N ASN A 13 3.44 2.02 1.26
CA ASN A 13 4.57 1.31 0.67
C ASN A 13 5.11 0.29 1.66
N ILE A 14 4.84 -0.99 1.42
CA ILE A 14 5.30 -2.07 2.30
C ILE A 14 6.84 -2.19 2.30
N ALA A 15 7.53 -1.70 1.27
CA ALA A 15 8.99 -1.69 1.21
C ALA A 15 9.65 -0.56 2.03
N GLN A 16 8.85 0.36 2.61
CA GLN A 16 9.33 1.46 3.46
C GLN A 16 8.84 1.27 4.90
N ILE A 17 9.32 0.22 5.56
CA ILE A 17 9.08 -0.06 6.97
C ILE A 17 10.38 0.18 7.73
N ASP A 18 10.33 1.06 8.73
CA ASP A 18 11.47 1.54 9.52
C ASP A 18 11.42 1.10 10.99
N THR A 19 10.50 0.19 11.33
CA THR A 19 10.35 -0.34 12.69
C THR A 19 10.70 -1.83 12.76
N PRO A 20 11.41 -2.30 13.80
CA PRO A 20 11.78 -3.71 13.94
C PRO A 20 10.57 -4.63 14.22
N TYR A 21 9.40 -4.07 14.52
CA TYR A 21 8.22 -4.84 14.92
C TYR A 21 7.28 -5.19 13.76
N LEU A 22 7.53 -4.66 12.57
CA LEU A 22 6.69 -4.88 11.39
C LEU A 22 7.54 -5.34 10.21
N THR A 23 6.92 -6.11 9.33
CA THR A 23 7.49 -6.55 8.05
C THR A 23 6.45 -6.35 6.96
N GLU A 24 6.88 -6.52 5.70
CA GLU A 24 5.98 -6.54 4.55
C GLU A 24 4.83 -7.55 4.73
N THR A 25 5.08 -8.68 5.39
CA THR A 25 4.08 -9.74 5.60
C THR A 25 3.24 -9.55 6.86
N THR A 26 3.70 -8.75 7.84
CA THR A 26 2.98 -8.50 9.10
C THR A 26 2.38 -7.10 9.18
N SER A 27 2.51 -6.29 8.12
CA SER A 27 1.93 -4.94 8.06
C SER A 27 0.40 -4.95 8.12
N GLY A 28 -0.18 -3.84 8.57
CA GLY A 28 -1.63 -3.64 8.54
C GLY A 28 -2.23 -3.71 7.13
N LEU A 29 -1.47 -3.34 6.09
CA LEU A 29 -1.91 -3.42 4.70
C LEU A 29 -2.09 -4.88 4.27
N THR A 30 -1.09 -5.71 4.53
CA THR A 30 -1.11 -7.15 4.21
C THR A 30 -2.21 -7.86 5.01
N TYR A 31 -2.39 -7.47 6.27
CA TYR A 31 -3.49 -7.97 7.10
C TYR A 31 -4.87 -7.66 6.50
N VAL A 32 -5.11 -6.42 6.07
CA VAL A 32 -6.39 -6.02 5.45
C VAL A 32 -6.61 -6.78 4.14
N VAL A 33 -5.60 -6.88 3.27
CA VAL A 33 -5.73 -7.64 2.02
C VAL A 33 -6.10 -9.10 2.29
N ASP A 34 -5.39 -9.78 3.22
CA ASP A 34 -5.65 -11.18 3.53
C ASP A 34 -7.07 -11.42 4.07
N ARG A 35 -7.54 -10.54 4.96
CA ARG A 35 -8.88 -10.67 5.56
C ARG A 35 -10.02 -10.35 4.58
N PHE A 36 -9.78 -9.46 3.63
CA PHE A 36 -10.82 -9.03 2.69
C PHE A 36 -10.76 -9.71 1.33
N LYS A 37 -9.72 -10.50 0.99
CA LYS A 37 -9.57 -11.14 -0.34
C LYS A 37 -10.75 -12.01 -0.79
N GLY A 38 -11.54 -12.54 0.15
CA GLY A 38 -12.75 -13.32 -0.16
C GLY A 38 -14.05 -12.49 -0.21
N TRP A 39 -14.00 -11.20 0.13
CA TRP A 39 -15.19 -10.35 0.13
C TRP A 39 -15.45 -9.79 -1.28
N PRO A 40 -16.63 -10.01 -1.88
CA PRO A 40 -16.92 -9.64 -3.27
C PRO A 40 -16.84 -8.13 -3.59
N HIS A 41 -16.87 -7.26 -2.58
CA HIS A 41 -16.76 -5.81 -2.75
C HIS A 41 -15.39 -5.24 -2.38
N SER A 42 -14.41 -6.12 -2.12
CA SER A 42 -13.02 -5.73 -1.95
C SER A 42 -12.30 -5.65 -3.30
N GLY A 43 -11.23 -4.87 -3.32
CA GLY A 43 -10.24 -4.88 -4.40
C GLY A 43 -8.89 -4.52 -3.80
N HIS A 44 -7.83 -5.14 -4.31
CA HIS A 44 -6.46 -4.75 -4.00
C HIS A 44 -5.69 -4.60 -5.31
N ILE A 45 -4.81 -3.60 -5.36
CA ILE A 45 -3.96 -3.33 -6.50
C ILE A 45 -2.56 -3.07 -5.96
N THR A 46 -1.58 -3.76 -6.54
CA THR A 46 -0.18 -3.49 -6.29
C THR A 46 0.35 -2.57 -7.39
N LEU A 47 0.77 -1.37 -7.01
CA LEU A 47 1.45 -0.45 -7.92
C LEU A 47 2.92 -0.83 -7.97
N LEU A 48 3.35 -1.44 -9.08
CA LEU A 48 4.72 -1.95 -9.23
C LEU A 48 5.76 -0.84 -9.42
N ARG A 49 5.35 0.30 -9.96
CA ARG A 49 6.21 1.46 -10.20
C ARG A 49 5.42 2.75 -10.07
N GLY A 50 6.06 3.77 -9.53
CA GLY A 50 5.58 5.14 -9.65
C GLY A 50 6.05 5.73 -10.97
N GLU A 51 5.20 6.54 -11.61
CA GLU A 51 5.65 7.39 -12.70
C GLU A 51 6.34 8.61 -12.07
N ARG A 52 7.60 8.83 -12.42
CA ARG A 52 8.43 9.93 -11.92
C ARG A 52 8.77 10.85 -13.09
N SER A 53 9.00 12.13 -12.78
CA SER A 53 9.52 13.06 -13.78
C SER A 53 11.01 12.78 -14.01
N ARG A 54 11.54 13.17 -15.18
CA ARG A 54 12.98 13.10 -15.48
C ARG A 54 13.87 13.69 -14.38
N LEU A 55 13.41 14.75 -13.71
CA LEU A 55 14.13 15.38 -12.59
C LEU A 55 14.12 14.50 -11.33
N ALA A 56 12.97 13.91 -11.00
CA ALA A 56 12.83 13.04 -9.83
C ALA A 56 13.60 11.73 -9.98
N ASP A 57 13.67 11.18 -11.20
CA ASP A 57 14.51 10.01 -11.49
C ASP A 57 16.00 10.33 -11.30
N TYR A 58 16.49 11.42 -11.89
CA TYR A 58 17.88 11.86 -11.71
C TYR A 58 18.23 12.06 -10.23
N ALA A 59 17.37 12.72 -9.46
CA ALA A 59 17.61 12.95 -8.04
C ALA A 59 17.65 11.66 -7.21
N SER A 60 16.90 10.62 -7.61
CA SER A 60 16.88 9.33 -6.92
C SER A 60 18.08 8.44 -7.23
N GLU A 61 18.78 8.65 -8.35
CA GLU A 61 20.00 7.91 -8.71
C GLU A 61 21.26 8.60 -8.21
N ALA A 62 21.23 9.93 -8.08
CA ALA A 62 22.39 10.74 -7.67
C ALA A 62 22.56 10.86 -6.14
N LEU A 63 21.58 10.43 -5.35
CA LEU A 63 21.55 10.43 -3.87
C LEU A 63 21.37 9.01 -3.35
#